data_AF-A0A3B6SU37-F1
#
_entry.id   AF-A0A3B6SU37-F1
#
_cell.length_a   1.000
_cell.length_b   1.000
_cell.length_c   1.000
_cell.angle_alpha   90.00
_cell.angle_beta   90.00
_cell.angle_gamma   90.00
#
_symmetry.space_group_name_H-M   'P 1'
#
loop_
_entity.id
_entity.type
_entity.pdbx_description
1 polymer ?
#
loop_
_entity_poly.entity_id
_entity_poly.type
_entity_poly.pdbx_seq_one_letter_code
_entity_poly.pdbx_strand_id
1 'polypeptide(L)'
;MRRKGGKVLTALAAAAFGFVVGISFPVVITPKLQYGGTMPWSSSGAANSSFLDMSILGRLWAPSSPNLTISAFAEVATARKADEGTERRLPPGIVVSETDLHLRRLWGSPTQDSATRKYLLALAVGYDEKANVNATIQKFSDNFDIVLFHYDGRTTEWDEEFEWSKEVAHVSARKQTKWWFAKRFLHPSIVAPYDYIFLWDEDLGVENFTAEAYLDIVRKHGLEISQPGLDATDGTTNYHITIRRNDSEIHKFVEVMAPVFSRDAWRCVWHMIQNDFVHAWGLDSNFWRCVDDPEEEIGIVDAQYLVHHAVPTLQGQGEKEKEGGRSEVRARQFEEMRAFRSRVSDADNELANRTSSIQN
;
A
#
# COMPACT_ATOMS: atom_id res chain seq x y z
N MET A 1 -76.14 -30.04 -2.99
CA MET A 1 -76.08 -28.54 -3.00
C MET A 1 -74.69 -28.15 -3.53
N ARG A 2 -74.56 -27.65 -4.78
CA ARG A 2 -74.60 -26.21 -5.17
C ARG A 2 -73.70 -25.37 -4.23
N ARG A 3 -72.47 -24.96 -4.60
CA ARG A 3 -71.98 -24.09 -5.71
C ARG A 3 -72.35 -22.61 -5.51
N LYS A 4 -71.33 -21.75 -5.73
CA LYS A 4 -71.28 -20.27 -5.89
C LYS A 4 -70.82 -19.52 -4.62
N GLY A 5 -69.85 -18.59 -4.65
CA GLY A 5 -69.10 -17.99 -5.75
C GLY A 5 -69.01 -16.47 -5.61
N GLY A 6 -67.86 -15.91 -6.02
CA GLY A 6 -67.64 -14.49 -6.37
C GLY A 6 -67.45 -13.54 -5.18
N LYS A 7 -66.28 -12.87 -4.99
CA LYS A 7 -65.64 -11.81 -5.81
C LYS A 7 -66.53 -10.55 -5.86
N VAL A 8 -66.03 -9.36 -5.53
CA VAL A 8 -65.38 -8.46 -6.51
C VAL A 8 -64.74 -7.25 -5.79
N LEU A 9 -63.49 -6.95 -6.19
CA LEU A 9 -62.74 -5.68 -6.38
C LEU A 9 -62.80 -4.59 -5.28
N THR A 10 -61.69 -3.89 -4.98
CA THR A 10 -60.86 -3.09 -5.92
C THR A 10 -59.39 -3.08 -5.39
N ALA A 11 -58.33 -3.47 -6.13
CA ALA A 11 -57.70 -2.82 -7.31
C ALA A 11 -57.25 -1.38 -7.00
N LEU A 12 -56.07 -0.83 -7.32
CA LEU A 12 -54.86 -1.11 -8.12
C LEU A 12 -53.81 -0.08 -7.60
N ALA A 13 -52.49 -0.20 -7.71
CA ALA A 13 -51.63 -0.48 -8.87
C ALA A 13 -50.25 -0.94 -8.32
N ALA A 14 -49.62 -2.03 -8.80
CA ALA A 14 -48.92 -2.19 -10.10
C ALA A 14 -47.78 -1.15 -10.26
N ALA A 15 -46.54 -1.48 -10.61
CA ALA A 15 -45.94 -2.64 -11.28
C ALA A 15 -44.42 -2.62 -10.94
N ALA A 16 -43.77 -3.73 -10.62
CA ALA A 16 -43.13 -4.69 -11.53
C ALA A 16 -41.63 -4.40 -11.81
N PHE A 17 -40.84 -5.47 -11.61
CA PHE A 17 -39.66 -5.88 -12.38
C PHE A 17 -38.46 -4.91 -12.51
N GLY A 18 -37.39 -5.27 -11.81
CA GLY A 18 -36.23 -5.90 -12.46
C GLY A 18 -35.20 -4.99 -13.15
N PHE A 19 -33.95 -5.44 -13.02
CA PHE A 19 -32.80 -5.16 -13.86
C PHE A 19 -31.91 -3.94 -13.55
N VAL A 20 -30.71 -4.29 -13.07
CA VAL A 20 -29.39 -3.66 -13.24
C VAL A 20 -29.33 -2.53 -14.27
N VAL A 21 -29.01 -1.30 -13.81
CA VAL A 21 -28.18 -0.32 -14.53
C VAL A 21 -27.40 0.48 -13.48
N GLY A 22 -26.08 0.54 -13.62
CA GLY A 22 -25.23 1.39 -12.80
C GLY A 22 -25.67 2.87 -12.90
N ILE A 23 -25.79 3.52 -11.75
CA ILE A 23 -25.79 4.97 -11.70
C ILE A 23 -24.54 5.36 -10.93
N SER A 24 -23.51 5.68 -11.69
CA SER A 24 -22.44 6.57 -11.27
C SER A 24 -23.10 7.87 -10.80
N PHE A 25 -23.04 8.18 -9.51
CA PHE A 25 -23.37 9.54 -9.09
C PHE A 25 -22.24 10.45 -9.55
N PRO A 26 -22.48 11.50 -10.35
CA PRO A 26 -21.55 12.61 -10.39
C PRO A 26 -21.68 13.29 -9.03
N VAL A 27 -20.74 13.01 -8.13
CA VAL A 27 -20.60 13.80 -6.91
C VAL A 27 -20.05 15.17 -7.32
N VAL A 28 -20.96 16.04 -7.77
CA VAL A 28 -20.70 17.47 -7.86
C VAL A 28 -20.96 18.02 -6.46
N ILE A 29 -19.89 18.12 -5.67
CA ILE A 29 -19.94 18.85 -4.39
C ILE A 29 -20.09 20.32 -4.73
N THR A 30 -21.34 20.78 -4.81
CA THR A 30 -21.67 22.20 -4.68
C THR A 30 -22.12 22.44 -3.25
N PRO A 31 -21.38 23.18 -2.42
CA PRO A 31 -21.85 23.49 -1.09
C PRO A 31 -22.92 24.57 -1.20
N LYS A 32 -24.20 24.18 -1.16
CA LYS A 32 -25.27 25.10 -0.76
C LYS A 32 -25.32 25.13 0.77
N LEU A 33 -24.67 26.13 1.36
CA LEU A 33 -24.85 26.48 2.78
C LEU A 33 -26.28 27.01 2.98
N GLN A 34 -27.12 26.23 3.64
CA GLN A 34 -28.41 26.68 4.17
C GLN A 34 -28.24 26.81 5.68
N TYR A 35 -27.99 28.04 6.15
CA TYR A 35 -27.83 28.35 7.57
C TYR A 35 -29.21 28.59 8.18
N GLY A 36 -29.72 27.61 8.93
CA GLY A 36 -30.88 27.75 9.80
C GLY A 36 -30.43 28.32 11.14
N GLY A 37 -30.81 29.55 11.43
CA GLY A 37 -30.49 30.21 12.70
C GLY A 37 -31.00 31.65 12.69
N THR A 38 -32.18 31.83 13.28
CA THR A 38 -32.99 33.05 13.40
C THR A 38 -32.24 34.28 13.92
N MET A 39 -32.54 35.48 13.36
CA MET A 39 -32.76 36.77 14.06
C MET A 39 -33.12 37.90 13.06
N PRO A 40 -33.77 39.00 13.50
CA PRO A 40 -34.89 39.61 12.79
C PRO A 40 -34.55 40.74 11.81
N TRP A 41 -35.49 40.87 10.88
CA TRP A 41 -35.75 41.97 9.95
C TRP A 41 -35.72 43.36 10.60
N SER A 42 -34.95 44.30 10.02
CA SER A 42 -35.38 45.69 9.85
C SER A 42 -34.66 46.37 8.69
N SER A 43 -35.46 46.88 7.75
CA SER A 43 -35.13 47.71 6.59
C SER A 43 -34.52 49.08 6.96
N SER A 44 -33.65 49.60 6.10
CA SER A 44 -33.84 50.86 5.33
C SER A 44 -32.52 51.58 5.01
N GLY A 45 -32.50 52.27 3.87
CA GLY A 45 -31.68 53.47 3.67
C GLY A 45 -30.48 53.33 2.74
N ALA A 46 -30.67 53.73 1.49
CA ALA A 46 -29.59 53.98 0.53
C ALA A 46 -28.80 55.25 0.89
N ALA A 47 -27.48 55.25 0.72
CA ALA A 47 -26.71 56.32 0.07
C ALA A 47 -25.21 55.99 0.02
N ASN A 48 -24.59 56.35 -1.10
CA ASN A 48 -23.22 56.11 -1.51
C ASN A 48 -22.15 56.57 -0.51
N SER A 49 -21.14 55.73 -0.28
CA SER A 49 -19.72 56.14 -0.38
C SER A 49 -18.80 54.92 -0.28
N SER A 50 -17.79 54.93 -1.14
CA SER A 50 -16.66 54.00 -1.28
C SER A 50 -15.98 53.62 0.04
N PHE A 51 -16.02 52.35 0.45
CA PHE A 51 -15.04 51.71 1.34
C PHE A 51 -15.12 50.17 1.22
N LEU A 52 -13.96 49.52 1.04
CA LEU A 52 -13.62 48.14 1.45
C LEU A 52 -14.36 46.96 0.76
N ASP A 53 -13.78 46.41 -0.32
CA ASP A 53 -14.03 45.00 -0.68
C ASP A 53 -13.16 44.08 0.20
N MET A 54 -13.61 43.92 1.43
CA MET A 54 -13.00 43.05 2.43
C MET A 54 -13.52 41.64 2.17
N SER A 55 -12.70 40.83 1.50
CA SER A 55 -13.01 39.46 1.11
C SER A 55 -13.70 38.65 2.23
N ILE A 56 -14.80 38.00 1.85
CA ILE A 56 -15.70 37.15 2.65
C ILE A 56 -14.97 36.09 3.49
N LEU A 57 -13.72 35.76 3.16
CA LEU A 57 -12.89 34.77 3.85
C LEU A 57 -12.42 35.20 5.25
N GLY A 58 -12.29 36.50 5.52
CA GLY A 58 -11.84 36.99 6.83
C GLY A 58 -12.86 36.83 7.97
N ARG A 59 -14.14 36.57 7.64
CA ARG A 59 -15.22 36.45 8.65
C ARG A 59 -15.51 35.01 9.07
N LEU A 60 -15.03 34.03 8.32
CA LEU A 60 -15.33 32.62 8.62
C LEU A 60 -14.38 32.04 9.68
N TRP A 61 -13.18 32.59 9.85
CA TRP A 61 -12.10 32.01 10.67
C TRP A 61 -11.46 33.03 11.62
N ALA A 62 -12.26 33.71 12.44
CA ALA A 62 -11.73 34.44 13.58
C ALA A 62 -11.86 33.60 14.85
N PRO A 63 -10.82 32.86 15.29
CA PRO A 63 -10.72 32.52 16.70
C PRO A 63 -10.51 33.83 17.46
N SER A 64 -11.07 33.91 18.66
CA SER A 64 -10.93 35.01 19.60
C SER A 64 -9.45 35.25 19.96
N SER A 65 -8.74 36.02 19.13
CA SER A 65 -7.38 36.52 19.36
C SER A 65 -7.13 37.73 18.45
N PRO A 66 -7.08 38.98 18.96
CA PRO A 66 -7.16 40.18 18.14
C PRO A 66 -5.80 40.70 17.66
N ASN A 67 -4.81 39.84 17.35
CA ASN A 67 -3.45 40.33 17.03
C ASN A 67 -2.64 39.49 16.02
N LEU A 68 -3.27 38.78 15.09
CA LEU A 68 -2.58 38.36 13.86
C LEU A 68 -2.75 39.46 12.82
N THR A 69 -1.72 40.30 12.70
CA THR A 69 -1.71 41.45 11.79
C THR A 69 -1.78 40.98 10.34
N ILE A 70 -2.67 41.62 9.56
CA ILE A 70 -2.87 41.40 8.12
C ILE A 70 -1.55 41.51 7.33
N SER A 71 -0.56 42.24 7.85
CA SER A 71 0.78 42.38 7.27
C SER A 71 1.55 41.05 7.21
N ALA A 72 1.43 40.18 8.22
CA ALA A 72 2.15 38.91 8.25
C ALA A 72 1.67 37.94 7.17
N PHE A 73 0.36 37.95 6.85
CA PHE A 73 -0.20 37.14 5.77
C PHE A 73 0.26 37.61 4.37
N ALA A 74 0.38 38.92 4.17
CA ALA A 74 0.84 39.48 2.91
C ALA A 74 2.33 39.16 2.66
N GLU A 75 3.15 39.19 3.70
CA GLU A 75 4.60 38.93 3.62
C GLU A 75 4.93 37.44 3.35
N VAL A 76 4.14 36.51 3.90
CA VAL A 76 4.28 35.06 3.63
C VAL A 76 3.82 34.70 2.21
N ALA A 77 2.87 35.45 1.64
CA ALA A 77 2.36 35.20 0.30
C ALA A 77 3.32 35.66 -0.81
N THR A 78 4.08 36.73 -0.59
CA THR A 78 5.01 37.32 -1.57
C THR A 78 6.36 36.58 -1.65
N ALA A 79 6.72 35.78 -0.66
CA ALA A 79 7.94 34.96 -0.65
C ALA A 79 7.88 33.69 -1.54
N ARG A 80 6.76 33.46 -2.23
CA ARG A 80 6.51 32.21 -2.97
C ARG A 80 7.14 32.24 -4.36
N LYS A 81 8.18 31.43 -4.58
CA LYS A 81 8.69 31.14 -5.94
C LYS A 81 7.73 30.20 -6.67
N ALA A 82 7.40 30.53 -7.91
CA ALA A 82 6.41 29.79 -8.71
C ALA A 82 6.90 28.43 -9.23
N ASP A 83 8.20 28.16 -9.18
CA ASP A 83 8.86 27.01 -9.83
C ASP A 83 9.23 25.86 -8.88
N GLU A 84 8.78 25.91 -7.62
CA GLU A 84 9.06 24.87 -6.64
C GLU A 84 7.82 24.00 -6.37
N GLY A 85 8.05 22.70 -6.18
CA GLY A 85 7.01 21.69 -5.95
C GLY A 85 5.99 22.12 -4.90
N THR A 86 4.71 21.78 -5.12
CA THR A 86 3.56 22.32 -4.36
C THR A 86 3.65 22.17 -2.85
N GLU A 87 4.36 21.16 -2.36
CA GLU A 87 4.59 20.90 -0.92
C GLU A 87 5.45 21.97 -0.25
N ARG A 88 6.39 22.59 -0.98
CA ARG A 88 7.23 23.70 -0.49
C ARG A 88 6.48 25.04 -0.38
N ARG A 89 5.21 25.07 -0.77
CA ARG A 89 4.32 26.22 -0.51
C ARG A 89 3.86 26.29 0.94
N LEU A 90 4.01 25.19 1.69
CA LEU A 90 3.76 25.16 3.12
C LEU A 90 4.96 25.74 3.88
N PRO A 91 4.72 26.41 5.03
CA PRO A 91 5.81 26.87 5.88
C PRO A 91 6.82 25.75 6.21
N PRO A 92 8.13 26.02 6.23
CA PRO A 92 9.12 25.04 6.67
C PRO A 92 8.75 24.46 8.04
N GLY A 93 8.82 23.13 8.16
CA GLY A 93 8.45 22.40 9.39
C GLY A 93 7.00 21.95 9.48
N ILE A 94 6.12 22.34 8.53
CA ILE A 94 4.76 21.77 8.42
C ILE A 94 4.78 20.43 7.70
N VAL A 95 5.57 20.32 6.63
CA VAL A 95 5.74 19.04 5.92
C VAL A 95 6.70 18.19 6.74
N VAL A 96 6.16 17.13 7.34
CA VAL A 96 6.94 16.12 8.05
C VAL A 96 7.27 15.03 7.05
N SER A 97 8.57 14.72 6.88
CA SER A 97 9.03 13.63 6.00
C SER A 97 8.52 12.26 6.46
N GLU A 98 8.28 12.13 7.76
CA GLU A 98 7.78 10.95 8.44
C GLU A 98 6.39 11.23 9.00
N THR A 99 5.39 11.16 8.13
CA THR A 99 3.99 11.08 8.56
C THR A 99 3.59 9.61 8.67
N ASP A 100 2.72 9.31 9.63
CA ASP A 100 2.08 8.01 9.75
C ASP A 100 0.57 8.14 9.54
N LEU A 101 -0.08 7.04 9.14
CA LEU A 101 -1.55 6.97 9.05
C LEU A 101 -2.17 6.35 10.30
N HIS A 102 -1.53 6.46 11.47
CA HIS A 102 -2.08 5.88 12.70
C HIS A 102 -3.45 6.47 13.00
N LEU A 103 -4.41 5.59 13.30
CA LEU A 103 -5.66 6.00 13.92
C LEU A 103 -5.34 6.56 15.30
N ARG A 104 -5.45 7.87 15.44
CA ARG A 104 -5.29 8.55 16.72
C ARG A 104 -6.60 8.53 17.47
N ARG A 105 -6.55 8.37 18.79
CA ARG A 105 -7.73 8.58 19.64
C ARG A 105 -8.17 10.03 19.48
N LEU A 106 -9.48 10.27 19.51
CA LEU A 106 -10.04 11.62 19.43
C LEU A 106 -9.76 12.49 20.69
N TRP A 107 -9.05 11.95 21.67
CA TRP A 107 -8.74 12.58 22.96
C TRP A 107 -7.40 12.07 23.50
N GLY A 108 -6.82 12.79 24.46
CA GLY A 108 -5.56 12.43 25.09
C GLY A 108 -4.32 12.88 24.30
N SER A 109 -3.17 12.29 24.61
CA SER A 109 -1.92 12.59 23.89
C SER A 109 -1.72 11.60 22.74
N PRO A 110 -1.50 12.06 21.49
CA PRO A 110 -1.20 11.17 20.36
C PRO A 110 0.03 10.27 20.60
N THR A 111 0.98 10.71 21.44
CA THR A 111 2.16 9.92 21.81
C THR A 111 1.83 8.66 22.60
N GLN A 112 0.62 8.55 23.16
CA GLN A 112 0.13 7.38 23.87
C GLN A 112 -0.61 6.40 22.96
N ASP A 113 -0.84 6.76 21.69
CA ASP A 113 -1.44 5.89 20.68
C ASP A 113 -0.32 5.03 20.07
N SER A 114 0.24 4.11 20.87
CA SER A 114 1.27 3.18 20.41
C SER A 114 0.65 2.03 19.64
N ALA A 115 1.34 1.54 18.61
CA ALA A 115 0.93 0.36 17.86
C ALA A 115 0.94 -0.87 18.79
N THR A 116 -0.17 -1.61 18.83
CA THR A 116 -0.28 -2.86 19.59
C THR A 116 0.54 -4.00 18.97
N ARG A 117 0.84 -3.91 17.67
CA ARG A 117 1.57 -4.91 16.87
C ARG A 117 2.77 -4.29 16.19
N LYS A 118 3.80 -5.12 15.97
CA LYS A 118 5.13 -4.65 15.57
C LYS A 118 5.53 -5.07 14.18
N TYR A 119 4.91 -6.09 13.60
CA TYR A 119 5.33 -6.65 12.31
C TYR A 119 4.14 -6.76 11.37
N LEU A 120 4.41 -6.73 10.06
CA LEU A 120 3.40 -6.87 9.02
C LEU A 120 3.73 -8.07 8.13
N LEU A 121 2.74 -8.92 7.89
CA LEU A 121 2.76 -9.90 6.81
C LEU A 121 1.82 -9.46 5.69
N ALA A 122 2.37 -9.25 4.50
CA ALA A 122 1.63 -8.98 3.28
C ALA A 122 1.80 -10.14 2.30
N LEU A 123 0.68 -10.77 1.91
CA LEU A 123 0.66 -11.90 1.00
C LEU A 123 -0.15 -11.58 -0.26
N ALA A 124 0.39 -11.89 -1.44
CA ALA A 124 -0.40 -11.89 -2.68
C ALA A 124 -1.08 -13.24 -2.85
N VAL A 125 -2.43 -13.25 -2.74
CA VAL A 125 -3.20 -14.49 -2.59
C VAL A 125 -4.29 -14.68 -3.63
N GLY A 126 -4.56 -15.96 -3.93
CA GLY A 126 -5.69 -16.47 -4.65
C GLY A 126 -6.32 -17.65 -3.91
N TYR A 127 -7.62 -17.82 -4.07
CA TYR A 127 -8.40 -18.77 -3.31
C TYR A 127 -8.01 -20.25 -3.53
N ASP A 128 -7.38 -20.56 -4.67
CA ASP A 128 -6.95 -21.92 -4.98
C ASP A 128 -5.81 -22.38 -4.04
N GLU A 129 -4.98 -21.45 -3.55
CA GLU A 129 -3.86 -21.71 -2.62
C GLU A 129 -4.22 -21.44 -1.14
N LYS A 130 -5.50 -21.24 -0.82
CA LYS A 130 -5.95 -20.90 0.54
C LYS A 130 -5.47 -21.85 1.65
N ALA A 131 -5.31 -23.14 1.33
CA ALA A 131 -4.81 -24.13 2.29
C ALA A 131 -3.35 -23.85 2.68
N ASN A 132 -2.51 -23.47 1.70
CA ASN A 132 -1.13 -23.11 1.94
C ASN A 132 -1.02 -21.76 2.65
N VAL A 133 -1.85 -20.79 2.29
CA VAL A 133 -1.94 -19.50 3.00
C VAL A 133 -2.35 -19.70 4.46
N ASN A 134 -3.32 -20.59 4.74
CA ASN A 134 -3.70 -20.94 6.11
C ASN A 134 -2.52 -21.58 6.88
N ALA A 135 -1.75 -22.48 6.26
CA ALA A 135 -0.54 -23.04 6.88
C ALA A 135 0.51 -21.96 7.18
N THR A 136 0.70 -21.01 6.24
CA THR A 136 1.59 -19.85 6.40
C THR A 136 1.17 -19.01 7.60
N ILE A 137 -0.10 -18.59 7.69
CA ILE A 137 -0.59 -17.70 8.75
C ILE A 137 -0.41 -18.30 10.15
N GLN A 138 -0.53 -19.62 10.28
CA GLN A 138 -0.31 -20.31 11.56
C GLN A 138 1.14 -20.25 12.06
N LYS A 139 2.11 -19.81 11.23
CA LYS A 139 3.51 -19.60 11.63
C LYS A 139 3.79 -18.21 12.21
N PHE A 140 2.80 -17.31 12.21
CA PHE A 140 2.91 -15.94 12.68
C PHE A 140 2.18 -15.75 14.01
N SER A 141 2.79 -15.00 14.91
CA SER A 141 2.25 -14.70 16.25
C SER A 141 1.24 -13.56 16.22
N ASP A 142 0.63 -13.26 17.37
CA ASP A 142 -0.25 -12.12 17.58
C ASP A 142 0.44 -10.75 17.44
N ASN A 143 1.78 -10.72 17.39
CA ASN A 143 2.58 -9.53 17.11
C ASN A 143 2.51 -9.06 15.64
N PHE A 144 1.94 -9.88 14.75
CA PHE A 144 1.79 -9.59 13.33
C PHE A 144 0.40 -9.07 13.01
N ASP A 145 0.34 -7.95 12.31
CA ASP A 145 -0.82 -7.64 11.47
C ASP A 145 -0.64 -8.34 10.11
N ILE A 146 -1.75 -8.73 9.50
CA ILE A 146 -1.74 -9.48 8.25
C ILE A 146 -2.62 -8.74 7.23
N VAL A 147 -2.11 -8.61 6.01
CA VAL A 147 -2.85 -8.11 4.86
C VAL A 147 -2.78 -9.09 3.70
N LEU A 148 -3.95 -9.44 3.18
CA LEU A 148 -4.10 -10.33 2.03
C LEU A 148 -4.45 -9.50 0.79
N PHE A 149 -3.62 -9.62 -0.24
CA PHE A 149 -3.79 -8.98 -1.54
C PHE A 149 -4.41 -9.96 -2.54
N HIS A 150 -5.73 -9.91 -2.67
CA HIS A 150 -6.55 -10.81 -3.48
C HIS A 150 -6.49 -10.40 -4.95
N TYR A 151 -5.68 -11.11 -5.73
CA TYR A 151 -5.56 -10.86 -7.16
C TYR A 151 -6.68 -11.54 -7.98
N ASP A 152 -7.50 -12.39 -7.35
CA ASP A 152 -8.61 -13.13 -7.96
C ASP A 152 -9.98 -12.49 -7.72
N GLY A 153 -10.06 -11.52 -6.81
CA GLY A 153 -11.31 -10.86 -6.47
C GLY A 153 -12.15 -11.58 -5.42
N ARG A 154 -11.63 -12.62 -4.74
CA ARG A 154 -12.40 -13.48 -3.83
C ARG A 154 -12.00 -13.24 -2.37
N THR A 155 -12.72 -12.36 -1.68
CA THR A 155 -12.46 -12.04 -0.28
C THR A 155 -13.42 -12.73 0.67
N THR A 156 -14.71 -12.75 0.34
CA THR A 156 -15.79 -13.23 1.23
C THR A 156 -15.73 -14.73 1.50
N GLU A 157 -15.29 -15.51 0.52
CA GLU A 157 -15.24 -16.97 0.62
C GLU A 157 -14.19 -17.46 1.63
N TRP A 158 -13.23 -16.60 2.02
CA TRP A 158 -12.25 -16.91 3.05
C TRP A 158 -12.89 -16.91 4.45
N ASP A 159 -13.80 -15.97 4.72
CA ASP A 159 -14.47 -15.82 6.03
C ASP A 159 -15.41 -16.99 6.36
N GLU A 160 -15.84 -17.73 5.33
CA GLU A 160 -16.67 -18.93 5.47
C GLU A 160 -15.85 -20.15 5.91
N GLU A 161 -14.56 -20.19 5.55
CA GLU A 161 -13.68 -21.35 5.78
C GLU A 161 -12.71 -21.12 6.94
N PHE A 162 -12.28 -19.87 7.15
CA PHE A 162 -11.26 -19.51 8.13
C PHE A 162 -11.73 -18.36 9.02
N GLU A 163 -11.93 -18.64 10.32
CA GLU A 163 -12.35 -17.59 11.27
C GLU A 163 -11.31 -16.47 11.41
N TRP A 164 -10.02 -16.78 11.32
CA TRP A 164 -8.95 -15.77 11.36
C TRP A 164 -9.03 -14.77 10.20
N SER A 165 -9.67 -15.13 9.07
CA SER A 165 -9.84 -14.24 7.91
C SER A 165 -10.56 -12.94 8.30
N LYS A 166 -11.51 -13.03 9.25
CA LYS A 166 -12.27 -11.87 9.72
C LYS A 166 -11.44 -10.87 10.52
N GLU A 167 -10.25 -11.28 10.98
CA GLU A 167 -9.35 -10.47 11.81
C GLU A 167 -8.21 -9.83 11.02
N VAL A 168 -8.06 -10.17 9.73
CA VAL A 168 -6.99 -9.65 8.87
C VAL A 168 -7.53 -8.64 7.86
N ALA A 169 -6.64 -7.84 7.27
CA ALA A 169 -7.04 -6.87 6.25
C ALA A 169 -7.08 -7.52 4.87
N HIS A 170 -8.16 -7.28 4.11
CA HIS A 170 -8.30 -7.76 2.73
C HIS A 170 -8.27 -6.58 1.76
N VAL A 171 -7.39 -6.64 0.76
CA VAL A 171 -7.38 -5.71 -0.38
C VAL A 171 -7.54 -6.51 -1.65
N SER A 172 -8.46 -6.10 -2.53
CA SER A 172 -8.83 -6.90 -3.70
C SER A 172 -8.74 -6.07 -4.97
N ALA A 173 -7.97 -6.56 -5.94
CA ALA A 173 -7.86 -5.98 -7.28
C ALA A 173 -7.52 -7.08 -8.27
N ARG A 174 -8.48 -7.40 -9.15
CA ARG A 174 -8.33 -8.51 -10.10
C ARG A 174 -7.15 -8.28 -11.05
N LYS A 175 -6.41 -9.35 -11.31
CA LYS A 175 -5.29 -9.38 -12.27
C LYS A 175 -4.18 -8.38 -11.96
N GLN A 176 -3.99 -8.02 -10.69
CA GLN A 176 -2.87 -7.20 -10.25
C GLN A 176 -1.83 -8.06 -9.55
N THR A 177 -0.56 -7.69 -9.71
CA THR A 177 0.60 -8.39 -9.14
C THR A 177 0.88 -7.95 -7.70
N LYS A 178 1.63 -8.75 -6.94
CA LYS A 178 2.10 -8.42 -5.59
C LYS A 178 2.67 -7.00 -5.47
N TRP A 179 3.57 -6.64 -6.37
CA TRP A 179 4.26 -5.34 -6.34
C TRP A 179 3.37 -4.18 -6.76
N TRP A 180 2.32 -4.42 -7.56
CA TRP A 180 1.31 -3.40 -7.84
C TRP A 180 0.54 -3.03 -6.57
N PHE A 181 0.16 -4.03 -5.75
CA PHE A 181 -0.48 -3.81 -4.45
C PHE A 181 0.48 -3.13 -3.49
N ALA A 182 1.70 -3.65 -3.34
CA ALA A 182 2.69 -3.10 -2.42
C ALA A 182 2.95 -1.60 -2.68
N LYS A 183 3.08 -1.21 -3.96
CA LYS A 183 3.25 0.20 -4.33
C LYS A 183 2.08 1.11 -3.90
N ARG A 184 0.86 0.58 -3.84
CA ARG A 184 -0.37 1.37 -3.60
C ARG A 184 -0.85 1.33 -2.15
N PHE A 185 -0.64 0.21 -1.46
CA PHE A 185 -1.22 -0.03 -0.15
C PHE A 185 -0.18 -0.13 0.98
N LEU A 186 1.10 -0.30 0.64
CA LEU A 186 2.19 -0.33 1.63
C LEU A 186 3.04 0.94 1.53
N HIS A 187 2.40 2.11 1.41
CA HIS A 187 3.12 3.38 1.45
C HIS A 187 3.92 3.51 2.76
N PRO A 188 5.14 4.08 2.76
CA PRO A 188 5.97 4.26 3.96
C PRO A 188 5.22 4.78 5.19
N SER A 189 4.34 5.78 5.01
CA SER A 189 3.49 6.32 6.08
C SER A 189 2.43 5.35 6.62
N ILE A 190 1.97 4.40 5.80
CA ILE A 190 1.00 3.38 6.23
C ILE A 190 1.69 2.33 7.10
N VAL A 191 2.89 1.93 6.69
CA VAL A 191 3.63 0.81 7.32
C VAL A 191 4.74 1.24 8.27
N ALA A 192 4.91 2.55 8.49
CA ALA A 192 5.75 3.13 9.54
C ALA A 192 5.58 2.52 10.95
N PRO A 193 4.41 2.00 11.35
CA PRO A 193 4.24 1.33 12.65
C PRO A 193 5.07 0.06 12.82
N TYR A 194 5.39 -0.60 11.71
CA TYR A 194 5.98 -1.93 11.73
C TYR A 194 7.50 -1.83 11.66
N ASP A 195 8.18 -2.60 12.50
CA ASP A 195 9.64 -2.71 12.47
C ASP A 195 10.11 -3.57 11.30
N TYR A 196 9.33 -4.61 10.95
CA TYR A 196 9.58 -5.50 9.82
C TYR A 196 8.32 -5.76 8.99
N ILE A 197 8.51 -5.82 7.68
CA ILE A 197 7.46 -6.02 6.67
C ILE A 197 7.85 -7.22 5.81
N PHE A 198 7.07 -8.29 5.92
CA PHE A 198 7.15 -9.49 5.12
C PHE A 198 6.28 -9.29 3.88
N LEU A 199 6.85 -9.40 2.67
CA LEU A 199 6.12 -9.23 1.41
C LEU A 199 6.25 -10.48 0.55
N TRP A 200 5.40 -11.47 0.80
CA TRP A 200 5.59 -12.84 0.32
C TRP A 200 4.62 -13.22 -0.79
N ASP A 201 5.05 -14.15 -1.64
CA ASP A 201 4.17 -14.92 -2.53
C ASP A 201 3.43 -16.01 -1.72
N GLU A 202 2.32 -16.52 -2.25
CA GLU A 202 1.46 -17.49 -1.54
C GLU A 202 1.88 -18.95 -1.66
N ASP A 203 2.77 -19.28 -2.59
CA ASP A 203 3.11 -20.66 -2.97
C ASP A 203 4.37 -21.18 -2.27
N LEU A 204 4.54 -20.73 -1.01
CA LEU A 204 5.65 -21.06 -0.13
C LEU A 204 5.19 -22.03 0.97
N GLY A 205 5.74 -23.24 0.99
CA GLY A 205 5.64 -24.19 2.09
C GLY A 205 6.48 -23.73 3.28
N VAL A 206 5.90 -23.79 4.48
CA VAL A 206 6.42 -23.16 5.71
C VAL A 206 6.70 -24.16 6.83
N GLU A 207 6.80 -25.45 6.53
CA GLU A 207 6.94 -26.53 7.52
C GLU A 207 8.11 -26.27 8.47
N ASN A 208 9.23 -25.84 7.91
CA ASN A 208 10.51 -25.60 8.60
C ASN A 208 10.74 -24.12 8.96
N PHE A 209 9.70 -23.29 8.91
CA PHE A 209 9.75 -21.86 9.21
C PHE A 209 8.95 -21.51 10.47
N THR A 210 9.45 -20.56 11.25
CA THR A 210 8.76 -19.89 12.36
C THR A 210 9.17 -18.42 12.40
N ALA A 211 8.19 -17.50 12.37
CA ALA A 211 8.45 -16.08 12.16
C ALA A 211 9.29 -15.42 13.27
N GLU A 212 9.01 -15.74 14.54
CA GLU A 212 9.76 -15.16 15.67
C GLU A 212 11.22 -15.64 15.69
N ALA A 213 11.46 -16.94 15.47
CA ALA A 213 12.81 -17.49 15.40
C ALA A 213 13.61 -16.91 14.21
N TYR A 214 12.94 -16.69 13.08
CA TYR A 214 13.53 -15.98 11.95
C TYR A 214 13.93 -14.56 12.31
N LEU A 215 13.02 -13.79 12.93
CA LEU A 215 13.31 -12.41 13.33
C LEU A 215 14.41 -12.29 14.39
N ASP A 216 14.56 -13.27 15.27
CA ASP A 216 15.68 -13.32 16.21
C ASP A 216 17.03 -13.40 15.49
N ILE A 217 17.12 -14.17 14.41
CA ILE A 217 18.34 -14.27 13.58
C ILE A 217 18.55 -12.98 12.77
N VAL A 218 17.49 -12.44 12.16
CA VAL A 218 17.53 -11.16 11.45
C VAL A 218 18.11 -10.05 12.35
N ARG A 219 17.60 -9.92 13.57
CA ARG A 219 18.11 -8.92 14.53
C ARG A 219 19.52 -9.22 15.01
N LYS A 220 19.84 -10.50 15.29
CA LYS A 220 21.17 -10.93 15.72
C LYS A 220 22.26 -10.50 14.73
N HIS A 221 21.95 -10.52 13.45
CA HIS A 221 22.88 -10.18 12.36
C HIS A 221 22.66 -8.80 11.75
N GLY A 222 21.76 -7.99 12.31
CA GLY A 222 21.50 -6.63 11.83
C GLY A 222 21.01 -6.58 10.37
N LEU A 223 20.22 -7.57 9.95
CA LEU A 223 19.72 -7.60 8.57
C LEU A 223 18.57 -6.59 8.39
N GLU A 224 18.75 -5.68 7.45
CA GLU A 224 17.76 -4.69 7.02
C GLU A 224 16.90 -5.22 5.86
N ILE A 225 17.48 -6.07 5.00
CA ILE A 225 16.75 -6.76 3.93
C ILE A 225 17.11 -8.24 3.97
N SER A 226 16.10 -9.09 4.17
CA SER A 226 16.34 -10.51 4.36
C SER A 226 15.31 -11.38 3.66
N GLN A 227 15.59 -12.68 3.56
CA GLN A 227 14.56 -13.69 3.27
C GLN A 227 14.91 -15.00 3.97
N PRO A 228 13.95 -15.92 4.17
CA PRO A 228 14.26 -17.31 4.49
C PRO A 228 15.03 -18.01 3.35
N GLY A 229 15.82 -19.02 3.70
CA GLY A 229 16.43 -19.91 2.71
C GLY A 229 15.39 -20.73 1.96
N LEU A 230 15.68 -21.16 0.73
CA LEU A 230 14.83 -22.09 0.01
C LEU A 230 15.38 -23.52 0.11
N ASP A 231 14.47 -24.48 0.26
CA ASP A 231 14.81 -25.89 0.14
C ASP A 231 14.87 -26.32 -1.34
N ALA A 232 15.94 -27.00 -1.70
CA ALA A 232 16.16 -27.54 -3.03
C ALA A 232 15.71 -29.00 -3.19
N THR A 233 15.35 -29.71 -2.11
CA THR A 233 14.93 -31.12 -2.19
C THR A 233 13.45 -31.26 -2.55
N ASP A 234 12.62 -30.44 -1.92
CA ASP A 234 11.16 -30.60 -1.95
C ASP A 234 10.47 -29.50 -2.78
N GLY A 235 11.23 -28.55 -3.32
CA GLY A 235 10.74 -27.36 -4.03
C GLY A 235 11.51 -27.03 -5.30
N THR A 236 11.06 -25.98 -5.97
CA THR A 236 11.70 -25.44 -7.18
C THR A 236 12.45 -24.16 -6.85
N THR A 237 13.57 -23.91 -7.53
CA THR A 237 14.42 -22.74 -7.24
C THR A 237 14.72 -21.99 -8.54
N ASN A 238 14.40 -20.70 -8.58
CA ASN A 238 14.72 -19.86 -9.75
C ASN A 238 16.19 -19.43 -9.75
N TYR A 239 16.73 -19.12 -8.57
CA TYR A 239 18.12 -18.71 -8.38
C TYR A 239 18.82 -19.70 -7.46
N HIS A 240 19.93 -20.30 -7.90
CA HIS A 240 20.69 -21.22 -7.03
C HIS A 240 21.22 -20.54 -5.76
N ILE A 241 21.43 -19.22 -5.79
CA ILE A 241 21.86 -18.45 -4.62
C ILE A 241 20.77 -18.32 -3.54
N THR A 242 19.51 -18.65 -3.80
CA THR A 242 18.47 -18.63 -2.74
C THR A 242 18.38 -19.94 -1.97
N ILE A 243 19.10 -20.97 -2.40
CA ILE A 243 19.12 -22.28 -1.75
C ILE A 243 19.85 -22.16 -0.42
N ARG A 244 19.21 -22.68 0.63
CA ARG A 244 19.78 -22.68 1.97
C ARG A 244 21.13 -23.38 2.02
N ARG A 245 22.06 -22.84 2.81
CA ARG A 245 23.38 -23.41 3.04
C ARG A 245 23.44 -24.14 4.38
N ASN A 246 24.18 -25.24 4.42
CA ASN A 246 24.34 -26.04 5.65
C ASN A 246 25.56 -25.61 6.48
N ASP A 247 26.46 -24.82 5.90
CA ASP A 247 27.73 -24.40 6.48
C ASP A 247 27.72 -22.95 7.01
N SER A 248 26.62 -22.22 6.80
CA SER A 248 26.43 -20.87 7.31
C SER A 248 25.04 -20.69 7.90
N GLU A 249 24.90 -19.75 8.83
CA GLU A 249 23.60 -19.30 9.34
C GLU A 249 22.94 -18.30 8.38
N ILE A 250 23.76 -17.54 7.62
CA ILE A 250 23.33 -16.55 6.64
C ILE A 250 24.22 -16.56 5.39
N HIS A 251 23.65 -16.23 4.23
CA HIS A 251 24.42 -15.85 3.04
C HIS A 251 23.76 -14.71 2.25
N LYS A 252 24.46 -14.15 1.26
CA LYS A 252 24.18 -12.79 0.74
C LYS A 252 23.41 -12.81 -0.58
N PHE A 253 22.09 -12.68 -0.50
CA PHE A 253 21.17 -12.34 -1.60
C PHE A 253 19.76 -12.16 -1.01
N VAL A 254 18.84 -11.49 -1.72
CA VAL A 254 17.39 -11.53 -1.42
C VAL A 254 16.62 -11.44 -2.75
N GLU A 255 15.80 -12.44 -3.03
CA GLU A 255 14.87 -12.49 -4.15
C GLU A 255 13.56 -11.76 -3.81
N VAL A 256 12.88 -11.28 -4.85
CA VAL A 256 11.57 -10.63 -4.76
C VAL A 256 10.42 -11.55 -4.31
N MET A 257 10.64 -12.86 -4.15
CA MET A 257 9.60 -13.87 -3.83
C MET A 257 9.17 -13.82 -2.36
N ALA A 258 10.13 -13.92 -1.44
CA ALA A 258 9.88 -13.93 0.01
C ALA A 258 10.70 -12.89 0.79
N PRO A 259 10.83 -11.63 0.32
CA PRO A 259 11.61 -10.64 1.03
C PRO A 259 10.94 -10.19 2.33
N VAL A 260 11.78 -9.81 3.28
CA VAL A 260 11.46 -9.17 4.54
C VAL A 260 12.31 -7.91 4.64
N PHE A 261 11.65 -6.77 4.82
CA PHE A 261 12.31 -5.48 4.91
C PHE A 261 12.15 -4.93 6.32
N SER A 262 13.21 -4.31 6.84
CA SER A 262 13.06 -3.37 7.94
C SER A 262 12.19 -2.19 7.50
N ARG A 263 11.68 -1.44 8.48
CA ARG A 263 10.98 -0.18 8.22
C ARG A 263 11.76 0.72 7.29
N ASP A 264 13.05 0.95 7.57
CA ASP A 264 13.85 1.96 6.87
C ASP A 264 14.25 1.49 5.46
N ALA A 265 14.64 0.23 5.31
CA ALA A 265 14.88 -0.35 3.99
C ALA A 265 13.63 -0.31 3.11
N TRP A 266 12.44 -0.62 3.68
CA TRP A 266 11.19 -0.53 2.93
C TRP A 266 10.90 0.88 2.44
N ARG A 267 11.22 1.93 3.21
CA ARG A 267 11.04 3.32 2.76
C ARG A 267 11.79 3.58 1.46
N CYS A 268 13.04 3.12 1.36
CA CYS A 268 13.83 3.22 0.14
C CYS A 268 13.27 2.33 -0.99
N VAL A 269 13.02 1.05 -0.71
CA VAL A 269 12.53 0.08 -1.70
C VAL A 269 11.19 0.53 -2.30
N TRP A 270 10.30 1.09 -1.49
CA TRP A 270 9.03 1.60 -1.97
C TRP A 270 9.20 2.71 -3.04
N HIS A 271 10.18 3.60 -2.87
CA HIS A 271 10.50 4.63 -3.86
C HIS A 271 11.19 4.06 -5.10
N MET A 272 11.90 2.93 -4.96
CA MET A 272 12.47 2.20 -6.08
C MET A 272 11.40 1.57 -6.99
N ILE A 273 10.30 1.07 -6.42
CA ILE A 273 9.19 0.50 -7.19
C ILE A 273 8.57 1.57 -8.10
N GLN A 274 8.61 1.31 -9.41
CA GLN A 274 8.06 2.18 -10.45
C GLN A 274 6.58 1.85 -10.69
N ASN A 275 5.72 2.87 -10.79
CA ASN A 275 4.27 2.69 -10.93
C ASN A 275 3.86 1.95 -12.22
N ASP A 276 4.70 2.01 -13.25
CA ASP A 276 4.50 1.39 -14.56
C ASP A 276 5.12 -0.01 -14.69
N PHE A 277 5.91 -0.47 -13.70
CA PHE A 277 6.48 -1.83 -13.66
C PHE A 277 5.83 -2.64 -12.56
N VAL A 278 4.89 -3.49 -12.94
CA VAL A 278 4.03 -4.19 -11.97
C VAL A 278 4.63 -5.53 -11.54
N HIS A 279 5.52 -6.13 -12.32
CA HIS A 279 6.12 -7.44 -11.97
C HIS A 279 7.37 -7.31 -11.10
N ALA A 280 7.98 -6.12 -11.10
CA ALA A 280 9.13 -5.75 -10.28
C ALA A 280 10.38 -6.64 -10.42
N TRP A 281 10.53 -7.30 -11.56
CA TRP A 281 11.75 -8.02 -11.90
C TRP A 281 12.93 -7.07 -12.02
N GLY A 282 14.06 -7.46 -11.43
CA GLY A 282 15.26 -6.64 -11.34
C GLY A 282 15.37 -5.80 -10.07
N LEU A 283 14.33 -5.76 -9.21
CA LEU A 283 14.45 -5.15 -7.88
C LEU A 283 15.44 -5.90 -6.98
N ASP A 284 15.40 -7.24 -7.01
CA ASP A 284 16.35 -8.14 -6.33
C ASP A 284 17.83 -7.77 -6.62
N SER A 285 18.12 -7.31 -7.84
CA SER A 285 19.46 -6.87 -8.25
C SER A 285 19.83 -5.46 -7.76
N ASN A 286 18.91 -4.75 -7.11
CA ASN A 286 19.07 -3.35 -6.71
C ASN A 286 18.78 -3.08 -5.23
N PHE A 287 18.32 -4.07 -4.45
CA PHE A 287 18.06 -3.91 -3.01
C PHE A 287 19.26 -3.39 -2.22
N TRP A 288 20.49 -3.69 -2.64
CA TRP A 288 21.73 -3.15 -2.06
C TRP A 288 21.79 -1.62 -2.01
N ARG A 289 20.99 -0.91 -2.83
CA ARG A 289 20.92 0.55 -2.80
C ARG A 289 20.14 1.12 -1.61
N CYS A 290 19.45 0.26 -0.88
CA CYS A 290 18.53 0.63 0.21
C CYS A 290 19.03 0.25 1.59
N VAL A 291 20.34 0.04 1.70
CA VAL A 291 21.07 -0.27 2.94
C VAL A 291 22.43 0.45 2.88
N ASP A 292 23.08 0.62 4.02
CA ASP A 292 24.36 1.32 4.13
C ASP A 292 25.53 0.38 3.84
N ASP A 293 25.48 -0.85 4.36
CA ASP A 293 26.46 -1.92 4.13
C ASP A 293 25.78 -3.19 3.59
N PRO A 294 25.71 -3.36 2.25
CA PRO A 294 25.06 -4.53 1.65
C PRO A 294 25.67 -5.88 2.03
N GLU A 295 26.96 -5.91 2.37
CA GLU A 295 27.64 -7.15 2.75
C GLU A 295 27.23 -7.60 4.14
N GLU A 296 26.83 -6.69 5.02
CA GLU A 296 26.41 -7.01 6.38
C GLU A 296 24.88 -7.07 6.52
N GLU A 297 24.16 -6.11 5.93
CA GLU A 297 22.75 -5.84 6.20
C GLU A 297 21.78 -6.58 5.28
N ILE A 298 22.27 -7.29 4.24
CA ILE A 298 21.45 -8.12 3.35
C ILE A 298 21.76 -9.58 3.54
N GLY A 299 20.72 -10.43 3.65
CA GLY A 299 20.97 -11.87 3.71
C GLY A 299 19.77 -12.81 3.71
N ILE A 300 20.03 -14.02 3.23
CA ILE A 300 19.19 -15.20 3.41
C ILE A 300 19.50 -15.82 4.77
N VAL A 301 18.46 -16.08 5.56
CA VAL A 301 18.56 -16.81 6.83
C VAL A 301 18.43 -18.31 6.55
N ASP A 302 19.53 -19.05 6.64
CA ASP A 302 19.60 -20.47 6.24
C ASP A 302 18.93 -21.43 7.24
N ALA A 303 18.91 -21.04 8.52
CA ALA A 303 18.34 -21.85 9.60
C ALA A 303 16.80 -21.85 9.62
N GLN A 304 16.17 -20.97 8.85
CA GLN A 304 14.71 -20.87 8.70
C GLN A 304 14.40 -20.87 7.21
N TYR A 305 13.74 -21.91 6.72
CA TYR A 305 13.65 -22.13 5.29
C TYR A 305 12.26 -22.54 4.82
N LEU A 306 12.02 -22.29 3.54
CA LEU A 306 10.75 -22.44 2.85
C LEU A 306 10.87 -23.42 1.69
N VAL A 307 9.74 -23.98 1.27
CA VAL A 307 9.65 -24.84 0.08
C VAL A 307 8.87 -24.08 -1.00
N HIS A 308 9.47 -23.79 -2.14
CA HIS A 308 8.75 -23.08 -3.21
C HIS A 308 8.04 -24.06 -4.14
N HIS A 309 6.70 -24.07 -4.10
CA HIS A 309 5.85 -25.00 -4.86
C HIS A 309 5.70 -24.62 -6.34
N ALA A 310 6.10 -23.41 -6.74
CA ALA A 310 5.95 -22.86 -8.11
C ALA A 310 4.53 -22.96 -8.64
N VAL A 311 3.56 -22.63 -7.79
CA VAL A 311 2.16 -22.58 -8.20
C VAL A 311 1.99 -21.33 -9.04
N PRO A 312 1.59 -21.45 -10.32
CA PRO A 312 1.63 -20.29 -11.18
C PRO A 312 0.49 -19.29 -10.89
N THR A 313 0.83 -18.24 -10.13
CA THR A 313 -0.07 -17.12 -9.82
C THR A 313 -0.52 -16.40 -11.09
N LEU A 314 -1.79 -15.97 -11.16
CA LEU A 314 -2.38 -15.21 -12.27
C LEU A 314 -2.52 -15.94 -13.63
N GLN A 315 -2.00 -17.16 -13.81
CA GLN A 315 -1.94 -17.82 -15.12
C GLN A 315 -3.29 -18.27 -15.70
N GLY A 316 -4.30 -18.49 -14.84
CA GLY A 316 -5.63 -18.94 -15.24
C GLY A 316 -6.62 -17.82 -15.59
N GLN A 317 -6.22 -16.55 -15.47
CA GLN A 317 -7.14 -15.42 -15.64
C GLN A 317 -7.15 -14.81 -17.06
N GLY A 318 -6.34 -15.34 -17.98
CA GLY A 318 -6.35 -15.00 -19.40
C GLY A 318 -6.84 -16.18 -20.25
N GLU A 319 -7.66 -15.92 -21.27
CA GLU A 319 -7.99 -16.95 -22.26
C GLU A 319 -6.72 -17.32 -23.04
N LYS A 320 -6.38 -18.62 -23.12
CA LYS A 320 -5.14 -19.12 -23.78
C LYS A 320 -5.00 -18.71 -25.25
N GLU A 321 -6.09 -18.27 -25.88
CA GLU A 321 -6.18 -17.89 -27.30
C GLU A 321 -6.40 -16.38 -27.51
N LYS A 322 -6.37 -15.55 -26.46
CA LYS A 322 -6.52 -14.08 -26.56
C LYS A 322 -5.31 -13.33 -26.03
N GLU A 323 -5.25 -12.05 -26.37
CA GLU A 323 -4.29 -11.07 -25.84
C GLU A 323 -4.22 -11.15 -24.30
N GLY A 324 -3.00 -11.27 -23.75
CA GLY A 324 -2.77 -11.45 -22.30
C GLY A 324 -2.57 -12.90 -21.83
N GLY A 325 -2.16 -13.81 -22.72
CA GLY A 325 -1.74 -15.16 -22.37
C GLY A 325 -0.40 -15.21 -21.59
N ARG A 326 0.00 -16.41 -21.16
CA ARG A 326 1.22 -16.62 -20.35
C ARG A 326 2.49 -16.14 -21.05
N SER A 327 2.56 -16.31 -22.37
CA SER A 327 3.73 -15.89 -23.16
C SER A 327 3.84 -14.37 -23.21
N GLU A 328 2.73 -13.68 -23.40
CA GLU A 328 2.63 -12.22 -23.44
C GLU A 328 2.96 -11.61 -22.08
N VAL A 329 2.45 -12.21 -20.99
CA VAL A 329 2.79 -11.80 -19.61
C VAL A 329 4.30 -11.97 -19.38
N ARG A 330 4.88 -13.11 -19.79
CA ARG A 330 6.32 -13.36 -19.66
C ARG A 330 7.14 -12.37 -20.50
N ALA A 331 6.71 -12.07 -21.72
CA ALA A 331 7.36 -11.07 -22.57
C ALA A 331 7.35 -9.69 -21.90
N ARG A 332 6.19 -9.27 -21.38
CA ARG A 332 6.04 -8.02 -20.63
C ARG A 332 6.94 -7.98 -19.39
N GLN A 333 7.06 -9.07 -18.64
CA GLN A 333 7.98 -9.17 -17.49
C GLN A 333 9.43 -8.85 -17.89
N PHE A 334 9.91 -9.41 -19.00
CA PHE A 334 11.26 -9.14 -19.52
C PHE A 334 11.42 -7.71 -20.03
N GLU A 335 10.40 -7.14 -20.68
CA GLU A 335 10.41 -5.75 -21.13
C GLU A 335 10.46 -4.77 -19.97
N GLU A 336 9.62 -4.95 -18.95
CA GLU A 336 9.63 -4.14 -17.71
C GLU A 336 10.99 -4.22 -17.02
N MET A 337 11.56 -5.43 -16.87
CA MET A 337 12.89 -5.62 -16.28
C MET A 337 13.98 -4.87 -17.07
N ARG A 338 13.96 -4.95 -18.41
CA ARG A 338 14.94 -4.26 -19.25
C ARG A 338 14.80 -2.75 -19.11
N ALA A 339 13.57 -2.24 -19.14
CA ALA A 339 13.30 -0.81 -18.97
C ALA A 339 13.74 -0.30 -17.59
N PHE A 340 13.48 -1.08 -16.52
CA PHE A 340 13.95 -0.76 -15.18
C PHE A 340 15.48 -0.69 -15.10
N ARG A 341 16.18 -1.70 -15.64
CA ARG A 341 17.64 -1.71 -15.69
C ARG A 341 18.21 -0.51 -16.45
N SER A 342 17.59 -0.12 -17.57
CA SER A 342 17.96 1.09 -18.30
C SER A 342 17.82 2.33 -17.44
N ARG A 343 16.65 2.53 -16.81
CA ARG A 343 16.41 3.72 -15.95
C ARG A 343 17.41 3.84 -14.82
N VAL A 344 17.72 2.72 -14.16
CA VAL A 344 18.73 2.71 -13.09
C VAL A 344 20.11 3.08 -13.64
N SER A 345 20.53 2.46 -14.76
CA SER A 345 21.82 2.77 -15.38
C SER A 345 21.91 4.22 -15.85
N ASP A 346 20.84 4.77 -16.41
CA ASP A 346 20.79 6.16 -16.86
C ASP A 346 20.91 7.12 -15.67
N ALA A 347 20.22 6.82 -14.55
CA ALA A 347 20.32 7.59 -13.31
C ALA A 347 21.72 7.55 -12.69
N ASP A 348 22.37 6.38 -12.67
CA ASP A 348 23.76 6.23 -12.20
C ASP A 348 24.73 7.06 -13.06
N ASN A 349 24.56 7.04 -14.38
CA ASN A 349 25.37 7.83 -15.31
C ASN A 349 25.17 9.34 -15.08
N GLU A 350 23.94 9.79 -14.88
CA GLU A 350 23.65 11.18 -14.54
C GLU A 350 24.31 11.61 -13.23
N LEU A 351 24.26 10.76 -12.20
CA LEU A 351 24.88 11.04 -10.90
C LEU A 351 26.40 11.14 -11.01
N ALA A 352 27.03 10.22 -11.74
CA ALA A 352 28.47 10.23 -12.00
C ALA A 352 28.91 11.50 -12.75
N ASN A 353 28.14 11.93 -13.75
CA ASN A 353 28.40 13.15 -14.51
C ASN A 353 28.27 14.41 -13.65
N ARG A 354 27.25 14.51 -12.79
CA ARG A 354 27.09 15.63 -11.86
C ARG A 354 28.25 15.71 -10.87
N THR A 355 28.65 14.57 -10.30
CA THR A 355 29.78 14.51 -9.35
C THR A 355 31.08 14.95 -10.01
N SER A 356 31.33 14.51 -11.25
CA SER A 356 32.50 14.91 -12.04
C SER A 356 32.49 16.42 -12.40
N SER A 357 31.31 17.01 -12.58
CA SER A 357 31.17 18.45 -12.87
C SER A 357 31.35 19.36 -11.64
N ILE A 358 31.18 18.82 -10.42
CA ILE A 358 31.40 19.56 -9.17
C ILE A 358 32.89 19.54 -8.76
N GLN A 359 33.63 18.54 -9.22
CA GLN A 359 35.06 18.38 -8.93
C GLN A 359 35.99 19.10 -9.92
N ASN A 360 35.48 19.60 -11.05
CA ASN A 360 36.18 20.45 -12.01
C ASN A 360 35.68 21.89 -11.89
#